data_AF-A0A9W8J505-F1
#
_entry.id   AF-A0A9W8J505-F1
#
_cell.length_a   1.000
_cell.length_b   1.000
_cell.length_c   1.000
_cell.angle_alpha   90.00
_cell.angle_beta   90.00
_cell.angle_gamma   90.00
#
_symmetry.space_group_name_H-M   'P 1'
#
loop_
_entity.id
_entity.type
_entity.pdbx_description
1 polymer ?
#
loop_
_entity_poly.entity_id
_entity_poly.type
_entity_poly.pdbx_seq_one_letter_code
_entity_poly.pdbx_strand_id
1 'polypeptide(L)'
;MSNGTSVYGVSTGFGGSATTRTDEPILLGNALLQHQHSGVLPSSTKKLEALPLLDPIASTSMPESWVRGAILIRMNSLIRGHSGVRRELIEKMSDLLRENITPLVPLRGSISASGDLSPLSYIAGTLIGNPSIRVFDGPAAFGARQIVSSRKALEAHGIAPLPLASKEHLGILNGTAFSASVASLVLNDAVHMGLLAQVCTAMGTEALSGTRLSFHSFINCTARPHPGQIETARNMWNLLEGSQFAVTEEEEVSIKEDGGVLRQDRYPLRTAPQFIGPQVEDLLHAVETVTIECNSTTDNPLVDGETGTVHHGGNFQAMAVSNAMEKTRLALHHLGKILFAQCAELMDPAMNRGLPPSLAATDPSLDYHCKGIDIGTAAYVAELGYLANPVSTHIQSAEMHNQAVNSMALVSGRATINSLEVLSILISSYLYALCQALDLRALQSEFMDGLVNIVSEEFDAAFGLSPSEAAPLKIALFKELKKTFEETSILDAGERMVKVAASATVIIVDHFTGPAAKEESASSLSSLPRFRSQVASRLTTLLDQLRRDYLLGARGPAPASRFLNKTRPVYEFVRLTLGIRMHGSENYHRFANGLGVEDITVGGNVSLIHEAIRDGKLQSVVANIFS
;
A
#
# COMPACT_ATOMS: atom_id res chain seq x y z
N MET A 1 -44.75 -0.99 29.37
CA MET A 1 -44.58 -1.91 30.53
C MET A 1 -45.71 -1.85 31.55
N SER A 2 -46.56 -0.83 31.53
CA SER A 2 -47.82 -0.76 32.31
C SER A 2 -48.75 -1.97 32.14
N ASN A 3 -48.51 -2.83 31.14
CA ASN A 3 -49.38 -3.95 30.77
C ASN A 3 -48.77 -5.34 31.09
N GLY A 4 -47.60 -5.41 31.77
CA GLY A 4 -46.99 -6.70 32.16
C GLY A 4 -46.44 -7.54 30.99
N THR A 5 -46.17 -6.93 29.84
CA THR A 5 -45.72 -7.64 28.62
C THR A 5 -44.32 -8.22 28.76
N SER A 6 -44.16 -9.49 28.39
CA SER A 6 -42.85 -10.17 28.31
C SER A 6 -42.11 -9.73 27.04
N VAL A 7 -40.97 -9.05 27.19
CA VAL A 7 -40.15 -8.53 26.09
C VAL A 7 -38.68 -8.87 26.31
N TYR A 8 -38.03 -9.44 25.28
CA TYR A 8 -36.63 -9.86 25.35
C TYR A 8 -35.70 -8.75 25.84
N GLY A 9 -34.90 -9.04 26.87
CA GLY A 9 -33.90 -8.13 27.43
C GLY A 9 -34.47 -6.87 28.08
N VAL A 10 -35.79 -6.83 28.31
CA VAL A 10 -36.48 -5.76 29.03
C VAL A 10 -37.20 -6.30 30.26
N SER A 11 -37.94 -7.41 30.11
CA SER A 11 -38.57 -8.15 31.22
C SER A 11 -38.17 -9.64 31.24
N THR A 12 -37.25 -10.03 30.36
CA THR A 12 -36.58 -11.34 30.36
C THR A 12 -35.08 -11.19 30.55
N GLY A 13 -34.40 -12.25 30.97
CA GLY A 13 -32.94 -12.33 30.89
C GLY A 13 -32.40 -12.26 29.44
N PHE A 14 -31.07 -12.35 29.32
CA PHE A 14 -30.34 -12.23 28.05
C PHE A 14 -29.78 -13.59 27.60
N GLY A 15 -29.57 -13.75 26.29
CA GLY A 15 -28.87 -14.89 25.72
C GLY A 15 -29.50 -16.24 26.08
N GLY A 16 -28.67 -17.24 26.38
CA GLY A 16 -29.10 -18.57 26.83
C GLY A 16 -29.88 -18.57 28.14
N SER A 17 -29.86 -17.45 28.89
CA SER A 17 -30.62 -17.25 30.14
C SER A 17 -31.93 -16.48 29.94
N ALA A 18 -32.40 -16.31 28.70
CA ALA A 18 -33.65 -15.61 28.38
C ALA A 18 -34.94 -16.30 28.88
N THR A 19 -34.83 -17.44 29.58
CA THR A 19 -35.94 -18.11 30.29
C THR A 19 -36.28 -17.43 31.62
N THR A 20 -35.40 -16.59 32.17
CA THR A 20 -35.62 -15.85 33.42
C THR A 20 -36.51 -14.60 33.20
N ARG A 21 -37.19 -14.12 34.25
CA ARG A 21 -38.13 -12.97 34.20
C ARG A 21 -37.92 -12.01 35.36
N THR A 22 -38.20 -10.74 35.12
CA THR A 22 -38.22 -9.69 36.15
C THR A 22 -39.11 -8.53 35.69
N ASP A 23 -39.71 -7.83 36.65
CA ASP A 23 -40.44 -6.58 36.48
C ASP A 23 -39.58 -5.36 36.87
N GLU A 24 -38.27 -5.55 37.11
CA GLU A 24 -37.30 -4.51 37.44
C GLU A 24 -36.34 -4.22 36.26
N PRO A 25 -36.82 -3.59 35.17
CA PRO A 25 -36.06 -3.45 33.91
C PRO A 25 -34.77 -2.62 34.05
N ILE A 26 -34.75 -1.67 34.99
CA ILE A 26 -33.56 -0.85 35.24
C ILE A 26 -32.48 -1.66 35.94
N LEU A 27 -32.82 -2.49 36.94
CA LEU A 27 -31.86 -3.39 37.57
C LEU A 27 -31.36 -4.45 36.59
N LEU A 28 -32.25 -5.00 35.76
CA LEU A 28 -31.88 -5.91 34.68
C LEU A 28 -30.86 -5.28 33.72
N GLY A 29 -31.10 -4.04 33.28
CA GLY A 29 -30.17 -3.30 32.42
C GLY A 29 -28.82 -3.01 33.10
N ASN A 30 -28.82 -2.68 34.39
CA ASN A 30 -27.59 -2.50 35.15
C ASN A 30 -26.79 -3.80 35.27
N ALA A 31 -27.48 -4.93 35.47
CA ALA A 31 -26.86 -6.26 35.46
C ALA A 31 -26.27 -6.60 34.08
N LEU A 32 -26.89 -6.15 32.98
CA LEU A 32 -26.32 -6.26 31.63
C LEU A 32 -24.99 -5.51 31.53
N LEU A 33 -24.97 -4.24 31.91
CA LEU A 33 -23.75 -3.43 31.83
C LEU A 33 -22.62 -4.01 32.69
N GLN A 34 -22.94 -4.42 33.92
CA GLN A 34 -21.94 -4.88 34.88
C GLN A 34 -21.11 -6.06 34.35
N HIS A 35 -21.75 -7.07 33.74
CA HIS A 35 -21.00 -8.24 33.24
C HIS A 35 -20.32 -8.00 31.90
N GLN A 36 -20.77 -7.01 31.12
CA GLN A 36 -20.14 -6.63 29.85
C GLN A 36 -18.86 -5.80 30.04
N HIS A 37 -18.68 -5.18 31.22
CA HIS A 37 -17.42 -4.57 31.68
C HIS A 37 -16.37 -5.62 32.10
N SER A 38 -16.16 -6.63 31.26
CA SER A 38 -15.27 -7.79 31.51
C SER A 38 -13.95 -7.75 30.73
N GLY A 39 -13.78 -6.77 29.83
CA GLY A 39 -12.55 -6.66 29.04
C GLY A 39 -11.31 -6.24 29.84
N VAL A 40 -10.14 -6.55 29.29
CA VAL A 40 -8.84 -6.37 29.96
C VAL A 40 -8.16 -5.11 29.46
N LEU A 41 -7.78 -4.22 30.38
CA LEU A 41 -7.06 -2.97 30.13
C LEU A 41 -5.92 -2.82 31.15
N PRO A 42 -4.91 -1.96 30.91
CA PRO A 42 -3.82 -1.75 31.84
C PRO A 42 -4.35 -1.09 33.12
N SER A 43 -4.08 -1.65 34.29
CA SER A 43 -4.58 -1.12 35.57
C SER A 43 -3.96 0.23 35.97
N SER A 44 -2.84 0.60 35.36
CA SER A 44 -2.09 1.82 35.62
C SER A 44 -1.52 2.38 34.33
N THR A 45 -1.42 3.71 34.25
CA THR A 45 -0.69 4.43 33.20
C THR A 45 0.75 4.75 33.60
N LYS A 46 1.16 4.37 34.83
CA LYS A 46 2.54 4.53 35.30
C LYS A 46 3.47 3.63 34.48
N LYS A 47 4.70 4.11 34.29
CA LYS A 47 5.76 3.32 33.67
C LYS A 47 5.93 2.00 34.44
N LEU A 48 5.95 0.90 33.71
CA LEU A 48 6.18 -0.42 34.28
C LEU A 48 7.64 -0.55 34.71
N GLU A 49 7.87 -1.29 35.80
CA GLU A 49 9.22 -1.62 36.29
C GLU A 49 9.97 -2.55 35.33
N ALA A 50 9.23 -3.38 34.59
CA ALA A 50 9.75 -4.24 33.53
C ALA A 50 9.28 -3.76 32.15
N LEU A 51 10.09 -3.97 31.12
CA LEU A 51 9.71 -3.72 29.72
C LEU A 51 8.88 -4.89 29.20
N PRO A 52 7.57 -4.73 28.95
CA PRO A 52 6.74 -5.79 28.40
C PRO A 52 7.08 -6.05 26.92
N LEU A 53 6.67 -7.21 26.41
CA LEU A 53 6.86 -7.57 24.99
C LEU A 53 6.11 -6.61 24.04
N LEU A 54 5.00 -6.05 24.49
CA LEU A 54 4.20 -5.08 23.74
C LEU A 54 3.81 -3.94 24.67
N ASP A 55 3.67 -2.73 24.13
CA ASP A 55 3.14 -1.60 24.89
C ASP A 55 1.75 -1.97 25.46
N PRO A 56 1.52 -1.87 26.78
CA PRO A 56 0.27 -2.33 27.38
C PRO A 56 -0.96 -1.61 26.83
N ILE A 57 -0.87 -0.30 26.58
CA ILE A 57 -2.01 0.48 26.09
C ILE A 57 -2.29 0.08 24.64
N ALA A 58 -1.29 0.10 23.77
CA ALA A 58 -1.44 -0.26 22.36
C ALA A 58 -1.88 -1.72 22.14
N SER A 59 -1.48 -2.64 23.03
CA SER A 59 -1.78 -4.08 22.88
C SER A 59 -3.08 -4.55 23.51
N THR A 60 -3.65 -3.77 24.43
CA THR A 60 -4.88 -4.15 25.16
C THR A 60 -6.03 -3.19 24.96
N SER A 61 -5.82 -2.00 24.39
CA SER A 61 -6.89 -1.04 24.08
C SER A 61 -7.04 -0.81 22.58
N MET A 62 -8.26 -0.49 22.15
CA MET A 62 -8.57 -0.11 20.77
C MET A 62 -8.04 1.30 20.48
N PRO A 63 -7.55 1.57 19.26
CA PRO A 63 -7.28 2.92 18.79
C PRO A 63 -8.50 3.83 18.89
N GLU A 64 -8.28 5.10 19.24
CA GLU A 64 -9.34 6.09 19.43
C GLU A 64 -10.21 6.27 18.17
N SER A 65 -9.61 6.16 16.97
CA SER A 65 -10.32 6.25 15.70
C SER A 65 -11.42 5.18 15.56
N TRP A 66 -11.16 3.96 16.04
CA TRP A 66 -12.15 2.86 15.98
C TRP A 66 -13.31 3.14 16.93
N VAL A 67 -13.00 3.63 18.13
CA VAL A 67 -14.02 3.94 19.15
C VAL A 67 -14.91 5.09 18.68
N ARG A 68 -14.30 6.15 18.14
CA ARG A 68 -15.04 7.32 17.62
C ARG A 68 -15.91 6.96 16.42
N GLY A 69 -15.40 6.16 15.47
CA GLY A 69 -16.21 5.65 14.36
C GLY A 69 -17.35 4.75 14.83
N ALA A 70 -17.13 3.92 15.86
CA ALA A 70 -18.18 3.11 16.46
C ALA A 70 -19.28 3.95 17.12
N ILE A 71 -18.92 5.04 17.81
CA ILE A 71 -19.91 5.98 18.37
C ILE A 71 -20.76 6.58 17.24
N LEU A 72 -20.12 7.06 16.16
CA LEU A 72 -20.82 7.64 15.02
C LEU A 72 -21.77 6.63 14.34
N ILE A 73 -21.31 5.40 14.08
CA ILE A 73 -22.12 4.35 13.47
C ILE A 73 -23.26 3.95 14.39
N ARG A 74 -23.03 3.85 15.71
CA ARG A 74 -24.11 3.55 16.67
C ARG A 74 -25.15 4.65 16.68
N MET A 75 -24.74 5.92 16.66
CA MET A 75 -25.68 7.04 16.51
C MET A 75 -26.51 6.89 15.23
N ASN A 76 -25.88 6.61 14.08
CA ASN A 76 -26.56 6.43 12.80
C ASN A 76 -27.57 5.26 12.83
N SER A 77 -27.23 4.16 13.50
CA SER A 77 -28.12 3.01 13.66
C SER A 77 -29.35 3.35 14.52
N LEU A 78 -29.16 4.14 15.58
CA LEU A 78 -30.19 4.49 16.55
C LEU A 78 -31.17 5.56 16.07
N ILE A 79 -30.72 6.54 15.27
CA ILE A 79 -31.59 7.60 14.72
C ILE A 79 -32.68 7.04 13.78
N ARG A 80 -32.52 5.79 13.31
CA ARG A 80 -33.54 5.09 12.51
C ARG A 80 -34.82 4.79 13.29
N GLY A 81 -34.83 4.95 14.62
CA GLY A 81 -36.04 4.88 15.46
C GLY A 81 -36.49 3.48 15.87
N HIS A 82 -35.88 2.42 15.34
CA HIS A 82 -36.29 1.04 15.61
C HIS A 82 -35.79 0.48 16.96
N SER A 83 -34.87 1.17 17.65
CA SER A 83 -34.25 0.67 18.88
C SER A 83 -34.96 1.08 20.17
N GLY A 84 -35.97 1.95 20.10
CA GLY A 84 -36.73 2.37 21.30
C GLY A 84 -35.88 3.06 22.37
N VAL A 85 -34.88 3.84 21.95
CA VAL A 85 -34.03 4.65 22.85
C VAL A 85 -34.44 6.12 22.79
N ARG A 86 -34.14 6.90 23.83
CA ARG A 86 -34.40 8.34 23.83
C ARG A 86 -33.44 9.07 22.91
N ARG A 87 -33.93 10.16 22.31
CA ARG A 87 -33.10 11.12 21.57
C ARG A 87 -31.94 11.67 22.40
N GLU A 88 -32.17 11.91 23.70
CA GLU A 88 -31.16 12.37 24.65
C GLU A 88 -29.91 11.46 24.67
N LEU A 89 -30.08 10.14 24.53
CA LEU A 89 -28.96 9.20 24.44
C LEU A 89 -28.07 9.49 23.24
N ILE A 90 -28.67 9.74 22.09
CA ILE A 90 -28.00 10.04 20.82
C ILE A 90 -27.28 11.39 20.91
N GLU A 91 -27.92 12.39 21.51
CA GLU A 91 -27.34 13.71 21.76
C GLU A 91 -26.13 13.62 22.69
N LYS A 92 -26.19 12.80 23.75
CA LYS A 92 -25.05 12.58 24.65
C LYS A 92 -23.88 11.86 23.97
N MET A 93 -24.14 10.93 23.05
CA MET A 93 -23.07 10.35 22.21
C MET A 93 -22.43 11.41 21.28
N SER A 94 -23.25 12.31 20.73
CA SER A 94 -22.77 13.46 19.95
C SER A 94 -21.87 14.39 20.77
N ASP A 95 -22.24 14.65 22.03
CA ASP A 95 -21.44 15.46 22.94
C ASP A 95 -20.06 14.84 23.20
N LEU A 96 -19.95 13.50 23.36
CA LEU A 96 -18.64 12.84 23.48
C LEU A 96 -17.75 13.09 22.26
N LEU A 97 -18.30 12.99 21.04
CA LEU A 97 -17.55 13.23 19.81
C LEU A 97 -17.13 14.70 19.69
N ARG A 98 -18.03 15.64 20.03
CA ARG A 98 -17.79 17.10 19.98
C ARG A 98 -16.71 17.53 20.97
N GLU A 99 -16.78 17.04 22.19
CA GLU A 99 -15.83 17.33 23.26
C GLU A 99 -14.58 16.44 23.20
N ASN A 100 -14.47 15.61 22.16
CA ASN A 100 -13.41 14.63 21.93
C ASN A 100 -13.24 13.53 22.98
N ILE A 101 -14.09 13.42 23.99
CA ILE A 101 -14.04 12.37 25.02
C ILE A 101 -14.19 10.98 24.37
N THR A 102 -13.12 10.18 24.41
CA THR A 102 -13.09 8.86 23.75
C THR A 102 -12.88 7.75 24.79
N PRO A 103 -13.85 6.82 24.96
CA PRO A 103 -13.70 5.73 25.92
C PRO A 103 -12.45 4.87 25.67
N LEU A 104 -11.77 4.47 26.75
CA LEU A 104 -10.70 3.48 26.70
C LEU A 104 -11.33 2.09 26.59
N VAL A 105 -11.43 1.56 25.37
CA VAL A 105 -12.12 0.31 25.07
C VAL A 105 -11.12 -0.85 24.93
N PRO A 106 -11.36 -2.03 25.53
CA PRO A 106 -10.50 -3.21 25.38
C PRO A 106 -10.43 -3.69 23.92
N LEU A 107 -9.24 -4.09 23.47
CA LEU A 107 -8.97 -4.56 22.10
C LEU A 107 -9.64 -5.91 21.78
N ARG A 108 -9.90 -6.74 22.79
CA ARG A 108 -10.43 -8.11 22.67
C ARG A 108 -11.64 -8.30 23.59
N GLY A 109 -12.49 -9.27 23.24
CA GLY A 109 -13.69 -9.63 24.02
C GLY A 109 -14.99 -9.66 23.23
N SER A 110 -14.98 -9.24 21.95
CA SER A 110 -16.13 -9.38 21.05
C SER A 110 -15.97 -10.55 20.10
N ILE A 111 -17.07 -11.28 19.90
CA ILE A 111 -17.27 -12.25 18.81
C ILE A 111 -18.25 -11.74 17.74
N SER A 112 -18.71 -10.48 17.87
CA SER A 112 -19.59 -9.80 16.92
C SER A 112 -20.85 -10.61 16.58
N ALA A 113 -21.44 -11.24 17.62
CA ALA A 113 -22.49 -12.25 17.50
C ALA A 113 -23.87 -11.70 17.86
N SER A 114 -24.02 -11.13 19.07
CA SER A 114 -25.15 -10.28 19.45
C SER A 114 -24.72 -8.81 19.38
N GLY A 115 -23.95 -8.47 18.33
CA GLY A 115 -23.21 -7.23 18.23
C GLY A 115 -21.92 -7.23 19.06
N ASP A 116 -21.30 -6.07 19.16
CA ASP A 116 -20.08 -5.79 19.91
C ASP A 116 -20.40 -5.37 21.36
N LEU A 117 -21.14 -6.22 22.07
CA LEU A 117 -21.71 -5.95 23.41
C LEU A 117 -20.67 -5.41 24.40
N SER A 118 -19.56 -6.13 24.59
CA SER A 118 -18.55 -5.74 25.58
C SER A 118 -17.91 -4.40 25.20
N PRO A 119 -17.40 -4.18 23.98
CA PRO A 119 -16.92 -2.86 23.55
C PRO A 119 -17.95 -1.71 23.72
N LEU A 120 -19.20 -1.91 23.29
CA LEU A 120 -20.26 -0.89 23.38
C LEU A 120 -20.64 -0.57 24.84
N SER A 121 -20.43 -1.51 25.76
CA SER A 121 -20.64 -1.27 27.19
C SER A 121 -19.69 -0.22 27.79
N TYR A 122 -18.50 0.01 27.20
CA TYR A 122 -17.59 1.07 27.62
C TYR A 122 -18.06 2.45 27.16
N ILE A 123 -18.75 2.54 26.01
CA ILE A 123 -19.43 3.78 25.58
C ILE A 123 -20.60 4.06 26.53
N ALA A 124 -21.46 3.07 26.79
CA ALA A 124 -22.56 3.20 27.74
C ALA A 124 -22.08 3.61 29.14
N GLY A 125 -21.03 2.93 29.63
CA GLY A 125 -20.38 3.22 30.91
C GLY A 125 -19.83 4.64 31.00
N THR A 126 -19.35 5.19 29.88
CA THR A 126 -18.91 6.58 29.79
C THR A 126 -20.10 7.54 29.91
N LEU A 127 -21.18 7.31 29.17
CA LEU A 127 -22.38 8.16 29.18
C LEU A 127 -23.05 8.24 30.57
N ILE A 128 -23.03 7.15 31.34
CA ILE A 128 -23.57 7.13 32.71
C ILE A 128 -22.59 7.70 33.77
N GLY A 129 -21.39 8.11 33.37
CA GLY A 129 -20.36 8.62 34.29
C GLY A 129 -19.84 7.58 35.29
N ASN A 130 -19.63 6.33 34.83
CA ASN A 130 -19.08 5.26 35.65
C ASN A 130 -17.63 5.56 36.06
N PRO A 131 -17.31 5.67 37.37
CA PRO A 131 -15.98 6.09 37.83
C PRO A 131 -14.86 5.10 37.49
N SER A 132 -15.19 3.83 37.23
CA SER A 132 -14.22 2.79 36.85
C SER A 132 -13.94 2.74 35.35
N ILE A 133 -14.80 3.36 34.54
CA ILE A 133 -14.57 3.49 33.09
C ILE A 133 -13.64 4.67 32.87
N ARG A 134 -12.59 4.46 32.08
CA ARG A 134 -11.62 5.49 31.73
C ARG A 134 -11.82 5.95 30.29
N VAL A 135 -11.40 7.18 30.02
CA VAL A 135 -11.50 7.83 28.71
C VAL A 135 -10.18 8.54 28.41
N PHE A 136 -9.86 8.67 27.14
CA PHE A 136 -8.94 9.68 26.65
C PHE A 136 -9.65 11.04 26.65
N ASP A 137 -8.98 12.04 27.19
CA ASP A 137 -9.45 13.40 27.37
C ASP A 137 -8.37 14.42 26.96
N GLY A 138 -8.79 15.59 26.48
CA GLY A 138 -7.90 16.66 25.99
C GLY A 138 -7.98 16.91 24.47
N PRO A 139 -7.18 17.87 23.96
CA PRO A 139 -7.30 18.37 22.58
C PRO A 139 -7.06 17.28 21.52
N ALA A 140 -7.73 17.43 20.38
CA ALA A 140 -7.69 16.49 19.25
C ALA A 140 -6.35 16.47 18.48
N ALA A 141 -5.45 17.42 18.73
CA ALA A 141 -4.14 17.44 18.09
C ALA A 141 -3.28 16.28 18.57
N PHE A 142 -2.39 15.76 17.70
CA PHE A 142 -1.38 14.76 18.07
C PHE A 142 -0.59 15.23 19.28
N GLY A 143 -0.81 14.58 20.42
CA GLY A 143 -0.24 14.92 21.72
C GLY A 143 -0.72 13.94 22.79
N ALA A 144 -0.06 13.93 23.95
CA ALA A 144 -0.42 13.02 25.03
C ALA A 144 -1.77 13.42 25.65
N ARG A 145 -2.85 12.79 25.18
CA ARG A 145 -4.16 12.87 25.81
C ARG A 145 -4.12 12.22 27.19
N GLN A 146 -4.86 12.79 28.13
CA GLN A 146 -4.89 12.29 29.49
C GLN A 146 -5.88 11.13 29.59
N ILE A 147 -5.50 10.06 30.29
CA ILE A 147 -6.43 8.98 30.62
C ILE A 147 -7.00 9.27 32.01
N VAL A 148 -8.28 9.62 32.06
CA VAL A 148 -9.00 9.96 33.29
C VAL A 148 -10.27 9.11 33.43
N SER A 149 -10.93 9.14 34.60
CA SER A 149 -12.24 8.50 34.74
C SER A 149 -13.29 9.25 33.92
N SER A 150 -14.28 8.51 33.39
CA SER A 150 -15.36 9.08 32.58
C SER A 150 -16.10 10.18 33.33
N ARG A 151 -16.40 9.97 34.62
CA ARG A 151 -17.02 10.98 35.49
C ARG A 151 -16.26 12.30 35.50
N LYS A 152 -14.93 12.24 35.64
CA LYS A 152 -14.08 13.43 35.70
C LYS A 152 -14.07 14.17 34.36
N ALA A 153 -13.97 13.45 33.25
CA ALA A 153 -14.02 14.05 31.91
C ALA A 153 -15.38 14.72 31.65
N LEU A 154 -16.47 14.01 31.95
CA LEU A 154 -17.82 14.57 31.79
C LEU A 154 -18.02 15.85 32.62
N GLU A 155 -17.58 15.85 33.88
CA GLU A 155 -17.64 17.02 34.76
C GLU A 155 -16.79 18.19 34.22
N ALA A 156 -15.57 17.91 33.74
CA ALA A 156 -14.67 18.92 33.18
C ALA A 156 -15.24 19.60 31.92
N HIS A 157 -16.07 18.89 31.15
CA HIS A 157 -16.73 19.41 29.94
C HIS A 157 -18.19 19.84 30.17
N GLY A 158 -18.68 19.85 31.42
CA GLY A 158 -20.05 20.25 31.73
C GLY A 158 -21.13 19.31 31.18
N ILE A 159 -20.79 18.06 30.85
CA ILE A 159 -21.73 17.06 30.36
C ILE A 159 -22.33 16.31 31.55
N ALA A 160 -23.63 16.48 31.81
CA ALA A 160 -24.32 15.70 32.83
C ALA A 160 -24.36 14.20 32.45
N PRO A 161 -24.06 13.27 33.39
CA PRO A 161 -24.26 11.84 33.19
C PRO A 161 -25.72 11.49 32.87
N LEU A 162 -25.94 10.50 32.01
CA LEU A 162 -27.28 10.09 31.57
C LEU A 162 -27.70 8.77 32.24
N PRO A 163 -28.65 8.76 33.20
CA PRO A 163 -29.25 7.52 33.69
C PRO A 163 -30.03 6.85 32.55
N LEU A 164 -29.69 5.60 32.22
CA LEU A 164 -30.35 4.85 31.14
C LEU A 164 -31.76 4.42 31.54
N ALA A 165 -32.70 4.56 30.60
CA ALA A 165 -34.07 4.10 30.73
C ALA A 165 -34.22 2.64 30.31
N SER A 166 -35.43 2.08 30.49
CA SER A 166 -35.76 0.74 30.02
C SER A 166 -35.37 0.53 28.55
N LYS A 167 -34.86 -0.67 28.23
CA LYS A 167 -34.32 -1.07 26.91
C LYS A 167 -33.04 -0.35 26.51
N GLU A 168 -32.73 0.86 26.98
CA GLU A 168 -31.55 1.61 26.51
C GLU A 168 -30.23 0.91 26.81
N HIS A 169 -30.12 0.15 27.90
CA HIS A 169 -28.93 -0.66 28.18
C HIS A 169 -28.65 -1.68 27.07
N LEU A 170 -29.68 -2.40 26.60
CA LEU A 170 -29.53 -3.33 25.49
C LEU A 170 -29.44 -2.57 24.17
N GLY A 171 -30.26 -1.55 24.00
CA GLY A 171 -30.36 -0.72 22.82
C GLY A 171 -29.10 0.09 22.52
N ILE A 172 -28.15 0.29 23.44
CA ILE A 172 -26.83 0.84 23.09
C ILE A 172 -25.79 -0.26 22.85
N LEU A 173 -25.88 -1.38 23.58
CA LEU A 173 -24.92 -2.49 23.52
C LEU A 173 -25.10 -3.40 22.29
N ASN A 174 -26.34 -3.61 21.86
CA ASN A 174 -26.68 -4.61 20.87
C ASN A 174 -26.56 -4.00 19.47
N GLY A 175 -25.44 -4.26 18.80
CA GLY A 175 -25.18 -3.86 17.42
C GLY A 175 -23.72 -3.98 17.01
N THR A 176 -23.45 -3.81 15.72
CA THR A 176 -22.18 -4.19 15.06
C THR A 176 -21.22 -3.00 14.88
N ALA A 177 -21.41 -1.93 15.66
CA ALA A 177 -20.81 -0.63 15.39
C ALA A 177 -19.27 -0.62 15.42
N PHE A 178 -18.63 -1.40 16.30
CA PHE A 178 -17.16 -1.51 16.31
C PHE A 178 -16.66 -2.28 15.10
N SER A 179 -17.31 -3.39 14.77
CA SER A 179 -16.99 -4.20 13.60
C SER A 179 -17.09 -3.38 12.31
N ALA A 180 -18.21 -2.66 12.14
CA ALA A 180 -18.44 -1.77 11.01
C ALA A 180 -17.46 -0.60 10.99
N SER A 181 -17.15 0.01 12.15
CA SER A 181 -16.19 1.11 12.22
C SER A 181 -14.80 0.70 11.75
N VAL A 182 -14.31 -0.44 12.24
CA VAL A 182 -12.99 -0.95 11.86
C VAL A 182 -12.98 -1.28 10.37
N ALA A 183 -14.02 -1.95 9.88
CA ALA A 183 -14.14 -2.31 8.48
C ALA A 183 -14.17 -1.09 7.55
N SER A 184 -14.87 -0.02 7.92
CA SER A 184 -14.93 1.22 7.14
C SER A 184 -13.57 1.91 7.04
N LEU A 185 -12.84 1.99 8.15
CA LEU A 185 -11.49 2.59 8.17
C LEU A 185 -10.51 1.76 7.33
N VAL A 186 -10.56 0.43 7.46
CA VAL A 186 -9.76 -0.50 6.64
C VAL A 186 -10.06 -0.33 5.16
N LEU A 187 -11.33 -0.27 4.77
CA LEU A 187 -11.70 -0.20 3.36
C LEU A 187 -11.31 1.11 2.71
N ASN A 188 -11.36 2.22 3.45
CA ASN A 188 -10.82 3.50 2.99
C ASN A 188 -9.35 3.33 2.55
N ASP A 189 -8.52 2.78 3.42
CA ASP A 189 -7.09 2.62 3.14
C ASP A 189 -6.83 1.55 2.07
N ALA A 190 -7.62 0.46 2.07
CA ALA A 190 -7.50 -0.61 1.08
C ALA A 190 -7.79 -0.14 -0.35
N VAL A 191 -8.80 0.74 -0.54
CA VAL A 191 -9.09 1.36 -1.84
C VAL A 191 -7.91 2.21 -2.30
N HIS A 192 -7.34 3.03 -1.41
CA HIS A 192 -6.14 3.81 -1.73
C HIS A 192 -4.93 2.92 -2.08
N MET A 193 -4.74 1.80 -1.38
CA MET A 193 -3.68 0.83 -1.71
C MET A 193 -3.92 0.18 -3.08
N GLY A 194 -5.18 -0.10 -3.44
CA GLY A 194 -5.54 -0.62 -4.76
C GLY A 194 -5.20 0.36 -5.90
N LEU A 195 -5.46 1.65 -5.70
CA LEU A 195 -5.06 2.70 -6.67
C LEU A 195 -3.53 2.85 -6.74
N LEU A 196 -2.87 2.90 -5.59
CA LEU A 196 -1.40 3.04 -5.53
C LEU A 196 -0.69 1.83 -6.15
N ALA A 197 -1.22 0.62 -6.01
CA ALA A 197 -0.69 -0.57 -6.69
C ALA A 197 -0.73 -0.44 -8.23
N GLN A 198 -1.78 0.19 -8.78
CA GLN A 198 -1.87 0.47 -10.22
C GLN A 198 -0.86 1.53 -10.66
N VAL A 199 -0.64 2.58 -9.85
CA VAL A 199 0.39 3.59 -10.11
C VAL A 199 1.80 2.99 -10.05
N CYS A 200 2.11 2.20 -9.02
CA CYS A 200 3.39 1.51 -8.90
C CYS A 200 3.61 0.52 -10.06
N THR A 201 2.56 -0.14 -10.55
CA THR A 201 2.66 -1.00 -11.73
C THR A 201 2.99 -0.18 -12.98
N ALA A 202 2.33 0.96 -13.20
CA ALA A 202 2.65 1.84 -14.33
C ALA A 202 4.08 2.37 -14.26
N MET A 203 4.51 2.87 -13.09
CA MET A 203 5.91 3.27 -12.86
C MET A 203 6.88 2.10 -13.07
N GLY A 204 6.48 0.88 -12.70
CA GLY A 204 7.23 -0.36 -12.95
C GLY A 204 7.36 -0.67 -14.44
N THR A 205 6.29 -0.47 -15.21
CA THR A 205 6.34 -0.55 -16.68
C THR A 205 7.31 0.48 -17.25
N GLU A 206 7.35 1.70 -16.74
CA GLU A 206 8.32 2.72 -17.17
C GLU A 206 9.76 2.31 -16.81
N ALA A 207 10.00 1.92 -15.55
CA ALA A 207 11.33 1.56 -15.05
C ALA A 207 11.92 0.33 -15.77
N LEU A 208 11.09 -0.67 -16.07
CA LEU A 208 11.46 -1.88 -16.80
C LEU A 208 11.43 -1.69 -18.33
N SER A 209 11.16 -0.48 -18.83
CA SER A 209 10.94 -0.21 -20.26
C SER A 209 9.96 -1.22 -20.89
N GLY A 210 8.90 -1.53 -20.16
CA GLY A 210 7.79 -2.42 -20.53
C GLY A 210 6.82 -1.77 -21.50
N THR A 211 5.92 -2.59 -22.06
CA THR A 211 4.96 -2.16 -23.07
C THR A 211 3.60 -1.78 -22.48
N ARG A 212 3.13 -0.58 -22.84
CA ARG A 212 1.77 -0.09 -22.57
C ARG A 212 0.72 -0.91 -23.33
N LEU A 213 1.10 -1.58 -24.42
CA LEU A 213 0.18 -2.30 -25.32
C LEU A 213 -0.54 -3.47 -24.65
N SER A 214 0.03 -4.03 -23.58
CA SER A 214 -0.63 -5.04 -22.74
C SER A 214 -1.97 -4.55 -22.16
N PHE A 215 -2.15 -3.24 -22.04
CA PHE A 215 -3.31 -2.59 -21.43
C PHE A 215 -4.34 -2.09 -22.46
N HIS A 216 -4.14 -2.43 -23.74
CA HIS A 216 -5.01 -1.97 -24.82
C HIS A 216 -6.48 -2.40 -24.62
N SER A 217 -7.41 -1.55 -25.04
CA SER A 217 -8.86 -1.76 -24.86
C SER A 217 -9.40 -2.97 -25.61
N PHE A 218 -8.82 -3.34 -26.76
CA PHE A 218 -9.20 -4.57 -27.45
C PHE A 218 -9.01 -5.81 -26.57
N ILE A 219 -7.89 -5.91 -25.86
CA ILE A 219 -7.57 -7.06 -24.98
C ILE A 219 -8.51 -7.06 -23.76
N ASN A 220 -8.65 -5.89 -23.12
CA ASN A 220 -9.24 -5.81 -21.79
C ASN A 220 -10.75 -5.50 -21.80
N CYS A 221 -11.26 -4.85 -22.84
CA CYS A 221 -12.67 -4.47 -22.97
C CYS A 221 -13.40 -5.27 -24.05
N THR A 222 -12.77 -5.54 -25.20
CA THR A 222 -13.44 -6.27 -26.30
C THR A 222 -13.33 -7.78 -26.13
N ALA A 223 -12.12 -8.29 -25.88
CA ALA A 223 -11.85 -9.72 -25.87
C ALA A 223 -12.21 -10.41 -24.55
N ARG A 224 -12.00 -9.77 -23.40
CA ARG A 224 -12.30 -10.34 -22.07
C ARG A 224 -12.79 -9.27 -21.04
N PRO A 225 -14.09 -8.95 -21.03
CA PRO A 225 -14.62 -7.75 -20.37
C PRO A 225 -14.96 -7.94 -18.87
N HIS A 226 -14.01 -8.37 -18.03
CA HIS A 226 -14.24 -8.32 -16.57
C HIS A 226 -14.17 -6.87 -16.09
N PRO A 227 -15.15 -6.34 -15.31
CA PRO A 227 -15.21 -4.92 -14.96
C PRO A 227 -13.94 -4.36 -14.31
N GLY A 228 -13.37 -5.05 -13.33
CA GLY A 228 -12.15 -4.62 -12.66
C GLY A 228 -10.92 -4.73 -13.55
N GLN A 229 -10.88 -5.72 -14.45
CA GLN A 229 -9.83 -5.82 -15.46
C GLN A 229 -9.90 -4.63 -16.44
N ILE A 230 -11.09 -4.26 -16.90
CA ILE A 230 -11.33 -3.09 -17.76
C ILE A 230 -10.86 -1.83 -17.06
N GLU A 231 -11.30 -1.60 -15.83
CA GLU A 231 -10.96 -0.41 -15.07
C GLU A 231 -9.45 -0.31 -14.85
N THR A 232 -8.83 -1.40 -14.38
CA THR A 232 -7.39 -1.46 -14.13
C THR A 232 -6.58 -1.23 -15.40
N ALA A 233 -6.96 -1.88 -16.52
CA ALA A 233 -6.27 -1.69 -17.80
C ALA A 233 -6.40 -0.25 -18.30
N ARG A 234 -7.60 0.34 -18.23
CA ARG A 234 -7.83 1.73 -18.62
C ARG A 234 -6.99 2.70 -17.78
N ASN A 235 -6.93 2.47 -16.47
CA ASN A 235 -6.13 3.28 -15.56
C ASN A 235 -4.64 3.21 -15.91
N MET A 236 -4.07 2.01 -16.06
CA MET A 236 -2.68 1.82 -16.45
C MET A 236 -2.38 2.36 -17.86
N TRP A 237 -3.30 2.16 -18.80
CA TRP A 237 -3.21 2.75 -20.14
C TRP A 237 -3.11 4.27 -20.06
N ASN A 238 -3.95 4.93 -19.28
CA ASN A 238 -3.92 6.39 -19.15
C ASN A 238 -2.68 6.88 -18.39
N LEU A 239 -2.25 6.17 -17.35
CA LEU A 239 -1.04 6.49 -16.57
C LEU A 239 0.24 6.49 -17.42
N LEU A 240 0.30 5.65 -18.45
CA LEU A 240 1.46 5.54 -19.35
C LEU A 240 1.37 6.45 -20.58
N GLU A 241 0.32 7.26 -20.69
CA GLU A 241 0.18 8.20 -21.81
C GLU A 241 1.29 9.25 -21.79
N GLY A 242 2.02 9.40 -22.89
CA GLY A 242 3.10 10.37 -23.03
C GLY A 242 4.37 10.05 -22.23
N SER A 243 4.49 8.83 -21.69
CA SER A 243 5.74 8.36 -21.11
C SER A 243 6.82 8.26 -22.19
N GLN A 244 8.05 8.66 -21.85
CA GLN A 244 9.23 8.48 -22.71
C GLN A 244 10.02 7.20 -22.35
N PHE A 245 9.64 6.51 -21.27
CA PHE A 245 10.32 5.28 -20.84
C PHE A 245 9.55 4.00 -21.19
N ALA A 246 8.22 4.04 -21.14
CA ALA A 246 7.40 2.90 -21.55
C ALA A 246 7.34 2.77 -23.08
N VAL A 247 7.29 1.54 -23.56
CA VAL A 247 7.10 1.23 -24.98
C VAL A 247 5.63 1.44 -25.34
N THR A 248 5.36 2.37 -26.25
CA THR A 248 3.99 2.70 -26.68
C THR A 248 3.60 2.10 -28.02
N GLU A 249 4.58 1.59 -28.77
CA GLU A 249 4.42 0.97 -30.09
C GLU A 249 5.35 -0.25 -30.17
N GLU A 250 4.88 -1.34 -30.79
CA GLU A 250 5.70 -2.54 -31.00
C GLU A 250 6.32 -2.47 -32.40
N GLU A 251 7.64 -2.65 -32.49
CA GLU A 251 8.33 -2.76 -33.77
C GLU A 251 8.19 -4.18 -34.29
N GLU A 252 7.47 -4.35 -35.39
CA GLU A 252 7.36 -5.63 -36.08
C GLU A 252 8.61 -5.87 -36.93
N VAL A 253 9.34 -6.94 -36.61
CA VAL A 253 10.57 -7.35 -37.31
C VAL A 253 10.39 -8.73 -37.95
N SER A 254 11.09 -8.99 -39.05
CA SER A 254 11.04 -10.32 -39.67
C SER A 254 11.69 -11.38 -38.79
N ILE A 255 11.39 -12.67 -39.03
CA ILE A 255 12.03 -13.80 -38.31
C ILE A 255 13.57 -13.74 -38.41
N LYS A 256 14.11 -13.17 -39.49
CA LYS A 256 15.56 -13.01 -39.67
C LYS A 256 16.15 -11.88 -38.83
N GLU A 257 15.34 -10.92 -38.41
CA GLU A 257 15.74 -9.70 -37.70
C GLU A 257 15.43 -9.74 -36.19
N ASP A 258 14.53 -10.63 -35.74
CA ASP A 258 14.05 -10.80 -34.36
C ASP A 258 15.18 -10.98 -33.32
N GLY A 259 16.36 -11.46 -33.74
CA GLY A 259 17.53 -11.54 -32.87
C GLY A 259 17.40 -12.50 -31.67
N GLY A 260 16.26 -13.20 -31.53
CA GLY A 260 15.99 -14.17 -30.48
C GLY A 260 15.86 -13.55 -29.08
N VAL A 261 15.45 -12.28 -28.99
CA VAL A 261 15.24 -11.59 -27.71
C VAL A 261 13.84 -11.87 -27.16
N LEU A 262 13.67 -11.68 -25.85
CA LEU A 262 12.36 -11.87 -25.23
C LEU A 262 11.37 -10.81 -25.75
N ARG A 263 10.44 -11.22 -26.61
CA ARG A 263 9.46 -10.34 -27.26
C ARG A 263 8.40 -9.75 -26.35
N GLN A 264 8.09 -10.41 -25.23
CA GLN A 264 7.00 -10.02 -24.34
C GLN A 264 7.51 -9.67 -22.95
N ASP A 265 6.85 -8.71 -22.31
CA ASP A 265 6.99 -8.52 -20.87
C ASP A 265 6.60 -9.79 -20.11
N ARG A 266 7.21 -10.00 -18.94
CA ARG A 266 6.83 -11.07 -18.03
C ARG A 266 5.48 -10.73 -17.37
N TYR A 267 4.88 -11.75 -16.76
CA TYR A 267 3.50 -11.69 -16.27
C TYR A 267 3.26 -10.60 -15.22
N PRO A 268 4.16 -10.31 -14.27
CA PRO A 268 3.93 -9.27 -13.27
C PRO A 268 3.61 -7.89 -13.85
N LEU A 269 4.08 -7.58 -15.07
CA LEU A 269 3.65 -6.41 -15.83
C LEU A 269 2.50 -6.74 -16.78
N ARG A 270 2.69 -7.71 -17.68
CA ARG A 270 1.77 -7.94 -18.81
C ARG A 270 0.37 -8.38 -18.38
N THR A 271 0.26 -9.17 -17.32
CA THR A 271 -1.03 -9.69 -16.83
C THR A 271 -1.58 -8.87 -15.66
N ALA A 272 -1.02 -7.69 -15.39
CA ALA A 272 -1.39 -6.91 -14.21
C ALA A 272 -2.89 -6.55 -14.17
N PRO A 273 -3.55 -6.14 -15.26
CA PRO A 273 -4.99 -5.89 -15.22
C PRO A 273 -5.81 -7.14 -14.88
N GLN A 274 -5.43 -8.31 -15.41
CA GLN A 274 -6.13 -9.57 -15.16
C GLN A 274 -5.95 -10.05 -13.71
N PHE A 275 -4.85 -9.68 -13.07
CA PHE A 275 -4.52 -10.09 -11.71
C PHE A 275 -5.07 -9.11 -10.65
N ILE A 276 -4.92 -7.80 -10.88
CA ILE A 276 -5.37 -6.73 -9.99
C ILE A 276 -6.89 -6.50 -10.12
N GLY A 277 -7.44 -6.62 -11.34
CA GLY A 277 -8.84 -6.34 -11.61
C GLY A 277 -9.84 -7.03 -10.68
N PRO A 278 -9.77 -8.36 -10.49
CA PRO A 278 -10.66 -9.05 -9.54
C PRO A 278 -10.53 -8.55 -8.09
N GLN A 279 -9.36 -8.06 -7.70
CA GLN A 279 -9.14 -7.52 -6.36
C GLN A 279 -9.84 -6.18 -6.19
N VAL A 280 -9.83 -5.34 -7.24
CA VAL A 280 -10.61 -4.09 -7.28
C VAL A 280 -12.11 -4.38 -7.17
N GLU A 281 -12.62 -5.40 -7.87
CA GLU A 281 -14.02 -5.82 -7.76
C GLU A 281 -14.38 -6.22 -6.32
N ASP A 282 -13.56 -7.05 -5.67
CA ASP A 282 -13.79 -7.48 -4.29
C ASP A 282 -13.73 -6.31 -3.28
N LEU A 283 -12.80 -5.35 -3.48
CA LEU A 283 -12.72 -4.15 -2.65
C LEU A 283 -13.96 -3.27 -2.78
N LEU A 284 -14.43 -3.03 -4.01
CA LEU A 284 -15.64 -2.22 -4.26
C LEU A 284 -16.88 -2.89 -3.67
N HIS A 285 -17.02 -4.21 -3.82
CA HIS A 285 -18.11 -4.96 -3.21
C HIS A 285 -18.05 -4.94 -1.67
N ALA A 286 -16.85 -4.98 -1.09
CA ALA A 286 -16.67 -4.86 0.36
C ALA A 286 -17.08 -3.45 0.87
N VAL A 287 -16.75 -2.39 0.12
CA VAL A 287 -17.21 -1.02 0.41
C VAL A 287 -18.73 -0.94 0.40
N GLU A 288 -19.40 -1.49 -0.61
CA GLU A 288 -20.86 -1.53 -0.67
C GLU A 288 -21.47 -2.28 0.54
N THR A 289 -20.92 -3.47 0.82
CA THR A 289 -21.38 -4.32 1.94
C THR A 289 -21.29 -3.59 3.28
N VAL A 290 -20.14 -2.96 3.56
CA VAL A 290 -19.93 -2.24 4.83
C VAL A 290 -20.71 -0.93 4.88
N THR A 291 -20.96 -0.29 3.73
CA THR A 291 -21.84 0.89 3.65
C THR A 291 -23.27 0.54 4.05
N ILE A 292 -23.78 -0.62 3.61
CA ILE A 292 -25.10 -1.13 4.03
C ILE A 292 -25.10 -1.37 5.54
N GLU A 293 -24.08 -2.04 6.07
CA GLU A 293 -23.96 -2.31 7.52
C GLU A 293 -23.98 -1.01 8.34
N CYS A 294 -23.19 0.00 7.95
CA CYS A 294 -23.11 1.30 8.62
C CYS A 294 -24.46 2.02 8.66
N ASN A 295 -25.33 1.76 7.68
CA ASN A 295 -26.65 2.38 7.55
C ASN A 295 -27.79 1.46 7.99
N SER A 296 -27.51 0.35 8.66
CA SER A 296 -28.51 -0.62 9.11
C SER A 296 -28.89 -0.43 10.59
N THR A 297 -30.09 -0.89 10.94
CA THR A 297 -30.46 -1.08 12.36
C THR A 297 -29.97 -2.46 12.80
N THR A 298 -28.84 -2.47 13.49
CA THR A 298 -28.23 -3.67 14.08
C THR A 298 -28.58 -3.66 15.57
N ASP A 299 -29.75 -4.20 15.92
CA ASP A 299 -30.28 -4.27 17.31
C ASP A 299 -31.31 -5.42 17.41
N ASN A 300 -31.64 -5.82 18.64
CA ASN A 300 -32.74 -6.71 18.96
C ASN A 300 -33.20 -6.50 20.41
N PRO A 301 -34.52 -6.44 20.68
CA PRO A 301 -35.61 -6.50 19.71
C PRO A 301 -35.82 -5.15 19.00
N LEU A 302 -36.43 -5.21 17.81
CA LEU A 302 -36.79 -4.02 17.05
C LEU A 302 -38.22 -3.60 17.36
N VAL A 303 -38.45 -2.29 17.42
CA VAL A 303 -39.77 -1.70 17.62
C VAL A 303 -40.20 -1.08 16.29
N ASP A 304 -41.31 -1.55 15.76
CA ASP A 304 -42.00 -0.90 14.65
C ASP A 304 -42.82 0.28 15.22
N GLY A 305 -42.38 1.49 14.93
CA GLY A 305 -43.03 2.71 15.42
C GLY A 305 -44.41 2.97 14.79
N GLU A 306 -44.71 2.37 13.63
CA GLU A 306 -46.00 2.54 12.95
C GLU A 306 -47.06 1.61 13.53
N THR A 307 -46.71 0.34 13.76
CA THR A 307 -47.66 -0.67 14.27
C THR A 307 -47.61 -0.85 15.79
N GLY A 308 -46.55 -0.38 16.44
CA GLY A 308 -46.25 -0.68 17.85
C GLY A 308 -45.77 -2.11 18.09
N THR A 309 -45.53 -2.89 17.03
CA THR A 309 -45.11 -4.29 17.12
C THR A 309 -43.65 -4.39 17.53
N VAL A 310 -43.35 -5.34 18.42
CA VAL A 310 -41.97 -5.68 18.79
C VAL A 310 -41.54 -6.93 18.02
N HIS A 311 -40.54 -6.78 17.16
CA HIS A 311 -39.97 -7.85 16.35
C HIS A 311 -38.71 -8.41 17.01
N HIS A 312 -38.57 -9.74 17.00
CA HIS A 312 -37.41 -10.46 17.50
C HIS A 312 -36.66 -11.07 16.31
N GLY A 313 -35.35 -10.84 16.23
CA GLY A 313 -34.52 -11.25 15.10
C GLY A 313 -33.03 -11.24 15.40
N GLY A 314 -32.22 -11.37 14.36
CA GLY A 314 -30.77 -11.56 14.45
C GLY A 314 -29.94 -10.48 13.76
N ASN A 315 -30.46 -9.25 13.58
CA ASN A 315 -29.76 -8.16 12.88
C ASN A 315 -28.42 -7.73 13.51
N PHE A 316 -28.10 -8.27 14.68
CA PHE A 316 -26.84 -8.07 15.38
C PHE A 316 -25.68 -8.97 14.87
N GLN A 317 -25.96 -9.86 13.92
CA GLN A 317 -25.01 -10.85 13.39
C GLN A 317 -24.22 -10.27 12.21
N ALA A 318 -22.93 -9.99 12.41
CA ALA A 318 -22.11 -9.25 11.45
C ALA A 318 -21.39 -10.12 10.38
N MET A 319 -21.98 -11.23 9.94
CA MET A 319 -21.28 -12.16 9.02
C MET A 319 -20.95 -11.51 7.67
N ALA A 320 -21.75 -10.56 7.21
CA ALA A 320 -21.48 -9.77 6.02
C ALA A 320 -20.16 -8.98 6.14
N VAL A 321 -19.90 -8.38 7.30
CA VAL A 321 -18.64 -7.67 7.59
C VAL A 321 -17.45 -8.62 7.60
N SER A 322 -17.60 -9.81 8.21
CA SER A 322 -16.53 -10.81 8.20
C SER A 322 -16.13 -11.22 6.79
N ASN A 323 -17.12 -11.53 5.94
CA ASN A 323 -16.87 -11.89 4.54
C ASN A 323 -16.19 -10.74 3.77
N ALA A 324 -16.64 -9.50 3.98
CA ALA A 324 -16.03 -8.32 3.37
C ALA A 324 -14.56 -8.16 3.80
N MET A 325 -14.27 -8.32 5.10
CA MET A 325 -12.91 -8.22 5.64
C MET A 325 -11.98 -9.34 5.17
N GLU A 326 -12.48 -10.57 5.03
CA GLU A 326 -11.68 -11.71 4.54
C GLU A 326 -11.34 -11.58 3.07
N LYS A 327 -12.32 -11.19 2.23
CA LYS A 327 -12.08 -10.89 0.81
C LYS A 327 -11.09 -9.75 0.65
N THR A 328 -11.28 -8.66 1.41
CA THR A 328 -10.35 -7.52 1.42
C THR A 328 -8.93 -7.98 1.79
N ARG A 329 -8.79 -8.83 2.81
CA ARG A 329 -7.47 -9.31 3.25
C ARG A 329 -6.76 -10.16 2.20
N LEU A 330 -7.51 -11.01 1.50
CA LEU A 330 -7.00 -11.78 0.37
C LEU A 330 -6.59 -10.87 -0.79
N ALA A 331 -7.42 -9.88 -1.13
CA ALA A 331 -7.13 -8.87 -2.14
C ALA A 331 -5.81 -8.12 -1.83
N LEU A 332 -5.61 -7.68 -0.58
CA LEU A 332 -4.37 -7.01 -0.14
C LEU A 332 -3.14 -7.91 -0.31
N HIS A 333 -3.25 -9.21 0.00
CA HIS A 333 -2.16 -10.16 -0.26
C HIS A 333 -1.84 -10.27 -1.76
N HIS A 334 -2.85 -10.37 -2.62
CA HIS A 334 -2.64 -10.45 -4.06
C HIS A 334 -2.03 -9.16 -4.63
N LEU A 335 -2.48 -7.98 -4.20
CA LEU A 335 -1.82 -6.71 -4.53
C LEU A 335 -0.34 -6.74 -4.11
N GLY A 336 -0.03 -7.17 -2.89
CA GLY A 336 1.35 -7.35 -2.43
C GLY A 336 2.14 -8.35 -3.28
N LYS A 337 1.51 -9.45 -3.71
CA LYS A 337 2.16 -10.50 -4.49
C LYS A 337 2.61 -10.04 -5.86
N ILE A 338 1.76 -9.31 -6.58
CA ILE A 338 2.15 -8.80 -7.91
C ILE A 338 3.22 -7.72 -7.79
N LEU A 339 3.11 -6.81 -6.82
CA LEU A 339 4.11 -5.76 -6.61
C LEU A 339 5.46 -6.32 -6.17
N PHE A 340 5.48 -7.35 -5.31
CA PHE A 340 6.69 -8.08 -4.98
C PHE A 340 7.34 -8.68 -6.23
N ALA A 341 6.56 -9.34 -7.10
CA ALA A 341 7.09 -9.96 -8.31
C ALA A 341 7.68 -8.91 -9.28
N GLN A 342 7.04 -7.75 -9.44
CA GLN A 342 7.59 -6.64 -10.22
C GLN A 342 8.87 -6.07 -9.59
N CYS A 343 8.88 -5.92 -8.26
CA CYS A 343 10.03 -5.44 -7.51
C CYS A 343 11.24 -6.37 -7.65
N ALA A 344 11.02 -7.69 -7.57
CA ALA A 344 12.07 -8.70 -7.78
C ALA A 344 12.61 -8.65 -9.22
N GLU A 345 11.75 -8.54 -10.23
CA GLU A 345 12.17 -8.37 -11.62
C GLU A 345 13.00 -7.10 -11.84
N LEU A 346 12.65 -6.00 -11.16
CA LEU A 346 13.37 -4.72 -11.25
C LEU A 346 14.80 -4.82 -10.69
N MET A 347 15.03 -5.65 -9.68
CA MET A 347 16.32 -5.79 -9.01
C MET A 347 17.27 -6.77 -9.70
N ASP A 348 16.75 -7.69 -10.50
CA ASP A 348 17.52 -8.71 -11.20
C ASP A 348 18.04 -8.20 -12.56
N PRO A 349 19.37 -8.06 -12.76
CA PRO A 349 19.94 -7.60 -14.03
C PRO A 349 19.62 -8.53 -15.21
N ALA A 350 19.26 -9.80 -14.97
CA ALA A 350 18.83 -10.72 -16.02
C ALA A 350 17.38 -10.47 -16.49
N MET A 351 16.62 -9.64 -15.76
CA MET A 351 15.20 -9.39 -16.01
C MET A 351 14.88 -7.91 -16.24
N ASN A 352 15.71 -6.99 -15.75
CA ASN A 352 15.40 -5.56 -15.67
C ASN A 352 15.81 -4.69 -16.88
N ARG A 353 16.20 -5.31 -18.00
CA ARG A 353 16.55 -4.64 -19.27
C ARG A 353 17.64 -3.57 -19.13
N GLY A 354 18.80 -3.98 -18.64
CA GLY A 354 20.03 -3.17 -18.63
C GLY A 354 20.18 -2.23 -17.45
N LEU A 355 19.29 -2.28 -16.45
CA LEU A 355 19.55 -1.65 -15.16
C LEU A 355 20.63 -2.45 -14.39
N PRO A 356 21.42 -1.77 -13.53
CA PRO A 356 22.44 -2.42 -12.73
C PRO A 356 21.81 -3.35 -11.66
N PRO A 357 22.56 -4.37 -11.19
CA PRO A 357 22.07 -5.27 -10.16
C PRO A 357 21.69 -4.52 -8.89
N SER A 358 20.54 -4.87 -8.31
CA SER A 358 20.02 -4.23 -7.09
C SER A 358 19.91 -2.69 -7.18
N LEU A 359 19.81 -2.13 -8.40
CA LEU A 359 19.68 -0.70 -8.66
C LEU A 359 20.85 0.15 -8.10
N ALA A 360 22.07 -0.41 -8.17
CA ALA A 360 23.31 0.28 -7.81
C ALA A 360 23.54 1.51 -8.69
N ALA A 361 23.77 2.68 -8.11
CA ALA A 361 24.09 3.88 -8.89
C ALA A 361 25.56 3.95 -9.28
N THR A 362 26.42 3.25 -8.53
CA THR A 362 27.87 3.26 -8.70
C THR A 362 28.37 1.89 -9.16
N ASP A 363 29.63 1.56 -8.87
CA ASP A 363 30.24 0.30 -9.32
C ASP A 363 29.60 -0.90 -8.59
N PRO A 364 28.99 -1.86 -9.31
CA PRO A 364 28.25 -2.98 -8.71
C PRO A 364 29.04 -3.84 -7.72
N SER A 365 30.37 -3.87 -7.83
CA SER A 365 31.22 -4.61 -6.89
C SER A 365 31.21 -4.02 -5.47
N LEU A 366 30.83 -2.74 -5.30
CA LEU A 366 30.86 -2.01 -4.05
C LEU A 366 29.52 -1.37 -3.68
N ASP A 367 28.48 -1.58 -4.46
CA ASP A 367 27.15 -0.99 -4.28
C ASP A 367 26.07 -2.05 -4.49
N TYR A 368 25.48 -2.49 -3.38
CA TYR A 368 24.43 -3.52 -3.35
C TYR A 368 23.04 -2.96 -3.07
N HIS A 369 22.93 -1.64 -2.89
CA HIS A 369 21.73 -0.83 -2.66
C HIS A 369 20.46 -1.61 -2.26
N CYS A 370 19.55 -1.91 -3.21
CA CYS A 370 18.23 -2.46 -2.93
C CYS A 370 18.20 -3.94 -2.55
N LYS A 371 19.35 -4.62 -2.39
CA LYS A 371 19.38 -6.04 -1.99
C LYS A 371 18.69 -6.29 -0.65
N GLY A 372 18.78 -5.35 0.29
CA GLY A 372 18.05 -5.42 1.56
C GLY A 372 16.53 -5.27 1.37
N ILE A 373 16.10 -4.45 0.40
CA ILE A 373 14.68 -4.30 0.05
C ILE A 373 14.14 -5.58 -0.58
N ASP A 374 14.90 -6.26 -1.45
CA ASP A 374 14.51 -7.56 -2.02
C ASP A 374 14.13 -8.56 -0.91
N ILE A 375 15.04 -8.74 0.05
CA ILE A 375 14.86 -9.61 1.21
C ILE A 375 13.65 -9.17 2.05
N GLY A 376 13.52 -7.87 2.32
CA GLY A 376 12.41 -7.32 3.09
C GLY A 376 11.07 -7.57 2.42
N THR A 377 10.95 -7.28 1.12
CA THR A 377 9.70 -7.48 0.36
C THR A 377 9.31 -8.96 0.25
N ALA A 378 10.29 -9.87 0.19
CA ALA A 378 10.02 -11.31 0.29
C ALA A 378 9.44 -11.71 1.66
N ALA A 379 9.93 -11.14 2.75
CA ALA A 379 9.36 -11.35 4.08
C ALA A 379 7.93 -10.78 4.19
N TYR A 380 7.71 -9.56 3.69
CA TYR A 380 6.41 -8.89 3.74
C TYR A 380 5.34 -9.65 2.94
N VAL A 381 5.65 -10.12 1.73
CA VAL A 381 4.68 -10.90 0.93
C VAL A 381 4.36 -12.27 1.55
N ALA A 382 5.35 -12.89 2.23
CA ALA A 382 5.13 -14.13 2.95
C ALA A 382 4.21 -13.93 4.16
N GLU A 383 4.42 -12.87 4.93
CA GLU A 383 3.55 -12.49 6.06
C GLU A 383 2.13 -12.14 5.59
N LEU A 384 1.98 -11.39 4.49
CA LEU A 384 0.68 -11.15 3.86
C LEU A 384 -0.05 -12.45 3.51
N GLY A 385 0.68 -13.44 2.99
CA GLY A 385 0.12 -14.76 2.67
C GLY A 385 -0.37 -15.50 3.91
N TYR A 386 0.34 -15.41 5.04
CA TYR A 386 -0.11 -15.94 6.32
C TYR A 386 -1.37 -15.21 6.84
N LEU A 387 -1.39 -13.88 6.77
CA LEU A 387 -2.52 -13.07 7.23
C LEU A 387 -3.78 -13.28 6.39
N ALA A 388 -3.65 -13.67 5.12
CA ALA A 388 -4.77 -13.92 4.21
C ALA A 388 -5.69 -15.09 4.63
N ASN A 389 -5.28 -15.91 5.60
CA ASN A 389 -6.12 -17.00 6.12
C ASN A 389 -7.44 -16.46 6.73
N PRO A 390 -8.56 -17.19 6.58
CA PRO A 390 -9.85 -16.78 7.13
C PRO A 390 -9.86 -16.86 8.66
N VAL A 391 -10.58 -15.92 9.29
CA VAL A 391 -10.90 -15.94 10.73
C VAL A 391 -12.19 -16.73 10.97
N SER A 392 -13.13 -16.67 10.03
CA SER A 392 -14.45 -17.29 10.08
C SER A 392 -14.42 -18.80 10.22
N THR A 393 -13.35 -19.47 9.77
CA THR A 393 -13.16 -20.93 9.96
C THR A 393 -12.88 -21.33 11.42
N HIS A 394 -12.67 -20.36 12.30
CA HIS A 394 -12.36 -20.57 13.72
C HIS A 394 -13.53 -20.27 14.67
N ILE A 395 -14.74 -20.04 14.14
CA ILE A 395 -15.95 -19.80 14.95
C ILE A 395 -16.14 -20.91 15.99
N GLN A 396 -16.36 -20.51 17.24
CA GLN A 396 -16.61 -21.42 18.36
C GLN A 396 -18.04 -21.25 18.87
N SER A 397 -18.60 -22.33 19.43
CA SER A 397 -19.88 -22.24 20.13
C SER A 397 -19.70 -21.51 21.47
N ALA A 398 -20.41 -20.40 21.65
CA ALA A 398 -20.25 -19.51 22.80
C ALA A 398 -21.57 -19.31 23.56
N GLU A 399 -21.46 -18.74 24.77
CA GLU A 399 -22.59 -18.25 25.58
C GLU A 399 -23.70 -19.30 25.75
N MET A 400 -23.41 -20.36 26.53
CA MET A 400 -24.35 -21.47 26.79
C MET A 400 -24.89 -22.15 25.51
N HIS A 401 -24.09 -22.16 24.44
CA HIS A 401 -24.45 -22.63 23.10
C HIS A 401 -25.55 -21.83 22.39
N ASN A 402 -26.05 -20.74 22.98
CA ASN A 402 -26.99 -19.84 22.32
C ASN A 402 -26.31 -19.14 21.12
N GLN A 403 -25.03 -18.78 21.26
CA GLN A 403 -24.22 -18.17 20.20
C GLN A 403 -23.33 -19.22 19.54
N ALA A 404 -23.95 -20.35 19.14
CA ALA A 404 -23.28 -21.45 18.46
C ALA A 404 -22.69 -21.07 17.09
N VAL A 405 -23.26 -20.04 16.46
CA VAL A 405 -22.73 -19.36 15.29
C VAL A 405 -22.54 -17.87 15.60
N ASN A 406 -21.44 -17.30 15.12
CA ASN A 406 -21.06 -15.91 15.31
C ASN A 406 -20.17 -15.45 14.16
N SER A 407 -19.99 -14.15 13.98
CA SER A 407 -19.31 -13.63 12.80
C SER A 407 -17.80 -13.47 12.98
N MET A 408 -17.32 -13.19 14.20
CA MET A 408 -15.93 -12.80 14.45
C MET A 408 -15.49 -11.53 13.67
N ALA A 409 -16.44 -10.67 13.27
CA ALA A 409 -16.19 -9.55 12.37
C ALA A 409 -15.12 -8.58 12.88
N LEU A 410 -15.15 -8.21 14.16
CA LEU A 410 -14.13 -7.33 14.74
C LEU A 410 -12.73 -7.96 14.74
N VAL A 411 -12.62 -9.29 14.90
CA VAL A 411 -11.34 -10.01 14.79
C VAL A 411 -10.86 -10.03 13.34
N SER A 412 -11.75 -10.26 12.38
CA SER A 412 -11.41 -10.22 10.96
C SER A 412 -10.95 -8.82 10.53
N GLY A 413 -11.65 -7.75 10.94
CA GLY A 413 -11.24 -6.37 10.68
C GLY A 413 -9.86 -6.05 11.24
N ARG A 414 -9.57 -6.50 12.48
CA ARG A 414 -8.23 -6.38 13.09
C ARG A 414 -7.14 -7.10 12.31
N ALA A 415 -7.40 -8.31 11.83
CA ALA A 415 -6.45 -9.04 10.99
C ALA A 415 -6.19 -8.31 9.67
N THR A 416 -7.22 -7.70 9.08
CA THR A 416 -7.08 -6.94 7.82
C THR A 416 -6.27 -5.66 7.99
N ILE A 417 -6.31 -4.99 9.15
CA ILE A 417 -5.43 -3.85 9.47
C ILE A 417 -3.96 -4.27 9.46
N ASN A 418 -3.63 -5.42 10.04
CA ASN A 418 -2.26 -5.92 10.01
C ASN A 418 -1.80 -6.15 8.56
N SER A 419 -2.68 -6.66 7.69
CA SER A 419 -2.36 -6.80 6.26
C SER A 419 -2.16 -5.46 5.55
N LEU A 420 -2.93 -4.42 5.90
CA LEU A 420 -2.70 -3.07 5.37
C LEU A 420 -1.34 -2.53 5.77
N GLU A 421 -0.95 -2.69 7.04
CA GLU A 421 0.34 -2.24 7.54
C GLU A 421 1.49 -2.90 6.75
N VAL A 422 1.48 -4.24 6.64
CA VAL A 422 2.51 -4.98 5.90
C VAL A 422 2.52 -4.60 4.41
N LEU A 423 1.34 -4.48 3.77
CA LEU A 423 1.26 -4.07 2.36
C LEU A 423 1.82 -2.66 2.15
N SER A 424 1.52 -1.72 3.05
CA SER A 424 2.01 -0.35 2.93
C SER A 424 3.54 -0.27 3.06
N ILE A 425 4.17 -1.12 3.86
CA ILE A 425 5.64 -1.23 3.95
C ILE A 425 6.21 -1.77 2.63
N LEU A 426 5.59 -2.82 2.06
CA LEU A 426 5.98 -3.38 0.77
C LEU A 426 5.88 -2.34 -0.35
N ILE A 427 4.74 -1.65 -0.45
CA ILE A 427 4.52 -0.59 -1.44
C ILE A 427 5.53 0.54 -1.28
N SER A 428 5.81 0.98 -0.05
CA SER A 428 6.79 2.03 0.22
C SER A 428 8.19 1.64 -0.26
N SER A 429 8.56 0.39 0.00
CA SER A 429 9.86 -0.16 -0.40
C SER A 429 9.98 -0.27 -1.93
N TYR A 430 8.91 -0.71 -2.60
CA TYR A 430 8.90 -0.78 -4.05
C TYR A 430 8.86 0.62 -4.70
N LEU A 431 8.10 1.57 -4.15
CA LEU A 431 8.04 2.94 -4.66
C LEU A 431 9.40 3.65 -4.53
N TYR A 432 10.13 3.40 -3.45
CA TYR A 432 11.52 3.84 -3.31
C TYR A 432 12.41 3.28 -4.44
N ALA A 433 12.34 1.97 -4.67
CA ALA A 433 13.12 1.30 -5.73
C ALA A 433 12.75 1.80 -7.13
N LEU A 434 11.46 2.04 -7.39
CA LEU A 434 10.97 2.62 -8.65
C LEU A 434 11.56 4.00 -8.90
N CYS A 435 11.56 4.88 -7.91
CA CYS A 435 12.14 6.21 -8.08
C CYS A 435 13.64 6.13 -8.38
N GLN A 436 14.38 5.23 -7.72
CA GLN A 436 15.80 4.99 -8.04
C GLN A 436 15.97 4.51 -9.48
N ALA A 437 15.16 3.53 -9.92
CA ALA A 437 15.24 2.99 -11.26
C ALA A 437 14.95 4.03 -12.33
N LEU A 438 13.98 4.93 -12.10
CA LEU A 438 13.67 6.04 -13.01
C LEU A 438 14.82 7.04 -13.11
N ASP A 439 15.51 7.35 -12.02
CA ASP A 439 16.71 8.18 -12.06
C ASP A 439 17.85 7.52 -12.85
N LEU A 440 18.03 6.20 -12.67
CA LEU A 440 19.00 5.42 -13.43
C LEU A 440 18.64 5.39 -14.93
N ARG A 441 17.36 5.30 -15.30
CA ARG A 441 16.91 5.39 -16.70
C ARG A 441 17.19 6.77 -17.29
N ALA A 442 16.95 7.84 -16.53
CA ALA A 442 17.29 9.19 -16.96
C ALA A 442 18.80 9.34 -17.21
N LEU A 443 19.64 8.82 -16.30
CA LEU A 443 21.10 8.81 -16.45
C LEU A 443 21.52 8.00 -17.68
N GLN A 444 20.95 6.81 -17.87
CA GLN A 444 21.23 5.96 -19.04
C GLN A 444 20.85 6.66 -20.35
N SER A 445 19.74 7.40 -20.39
CA SER A 445 19.35 8.17 -21.57
C SER A 445 20.44 9.20 -21.94
N GLU A 446 20.91 10.00 -20.98
CA GLU A 446 21.98 10.98 -21.24
C GLU A 446 23.31 10.31 -21.60
N PHE A 447 23.61 9.15 -20.99
CA PHE A 447 24.79 8.37 -21.32
C PHE A 447 24.74 7.86 -22.77
N MET A 448 23.57 7.43 -23.26
CA MET A 448 23.40 6.96 -24.64
C MET A 448 23.61 8.09 -25.66
N ASP A 449 23.13 9.29 -25.38
CA ASP A 449 23.38 10.47 -26.23
C ASP A 449 24.88 10.77 -26.32
N GLY A 450 25.58 10.76 -25.18
CA GLY A 450 27.02 10.95 -25.12
C GLY A 450 27.80 9.81 -25.79
N LEU A 451 27.33 8.57 -25.70
CA LEU A 451 27.93 7.40 -26.35
C LEU A 451 27.89 7.55 -27.86
N VAL A 452 26.75 7.91 -28.43
CA VAL A 452 26.60 8.14 -29.89
C VAL A 452 27.58 9.21 -30.37
N ASN A 453 27.74 10.29 -29.63
CA ASN A 453 28.67 11.38 -29.97
C ASN A 453 30.13 10.92 -29.91
N ILE A 454 30.56 10.34 -28.79
CA ILE A 454 31.94 9.87 -28.58
C ILE A 454 32.32 8.84 -29.63
N VAL A 455 31.46 7.84 -29.86
CA VAL A 455 31.72 6.78 -30.83
C VAL A 455 31.78 7.34 -32.25
N SER A 456 30.91 8.30 -32.60
CA SER A 456 30.95 8.96 -33.91
C SER A 456 32.28 9.69 -34.13
N GLU A 457 32.72 10.50 -33.17
CA GLU A 457 33.96 11.27 -33.25
C GLU A 457 35.19 10.36 -33.36
N GLU A 458 35.29 9.35 -32.50
CA GLU A 458 36.41 8.41 -32.51
C GLU A 458 36.39 7.56 -33.78
N PHE A 459 35.21 7.20 -34.30
CA PHE A 459 35.08 6.44 -35.54
C PHE A 459 35.58 7.25 -36.74
N ASP A 460 35.14 8.50 -36.85
CA ASP A 460 35.54 9.38 -37.95
C ASP A 460 37.04 9.69 -37.90
N ALA A 461 37.59 9.90 -36.70
CA ALA A 461 39.03 10.10 -36.51
C ALA A 461 39.87 8.86 -36.83
N ALA A 462 39.34 7.65 -36.61
CA ALA A 462 40.07 6.40 -36.77
C ALA A 462 40.03 5.83 -38.20
N PHE A 463 38.91 6.00 -38.91
CA PHE A 463 38.64 5.24 -40.14
C PHE A 463 38.41 6.11 -41.39
N GLY A 464 38.17 7.42 -41.26
CA GLY A 464 38.19 8.37 -42.39
C GLY A 464 37.25 8.05 -43.55
N LEU A 465 36.13 7.34 -43.31
CA LEU A 465 35.17 6.93 -44.33
C LEU A 465 34.32 8.12 -44.83
N SER A 466 33.80 8.01 -46.06
CA SER A 466 32.81 8.97 -46.55
C SER A 466 31.51 8.89 -45.74
N PRO A 467 30.72 9.98 -45.61
CA PRO A 467 29.47 9.97 -44.83
C PRO A 467 28.48 8.87 -45.26
N SER A 468 28.40 8.57 -46.57
CA SER A 468 27.52 7.52 -47.10
C SER A 468 27.97 6.11 -46.74
N GLU A 469 29.27 5.88 -46.62
CA GLU A 469 29.83 4.58 -46.21
C GLU A 469 29.77 4.40 -44.68
N ALA A 470 29.99 5.48 -43.92
CA ALA A 470 30.01 5.46 -42.46
C ALA A 470 28.62 5.30 -41.83
N ALA A 471 27.56 5.89 -42.42
CA ALA A 471 26.23 5.92 -41.83
C ALA A 471 25.64 4.53 -41.47
N PRO A 472 25.54 3.55 -42.39
CA PRO A 472 25.00 2.23 -42.06
C PRO A 472 25.86 1.47 -41.04
N LEU A 473 27.18 1.67 -41.09
CA LEU A 473 28.12 1.06 -40.16
C LEU A 473 27.97 1.61 -38.74
N LYS A 474 27.84 2.94 -38.61
CA LYS A 474 27.58 3.60 -37.31
C LYS A 474 26.26 3.13 -36.69
N ILE A 475 25.20 2.97 -37.48
CA ILE A 475 23.91 2.44 -36.99
C ILE A 475 24.08 1.04 -36.40
N ALA A 476 24.76 0.13 -37.13
CA ALA A 476 25.03 -1.21 -36.64
C ALA A 476 25.89 -1.20 -35.37
N LEU A 477 26.91 -0.32 -35.32
CA LEU A 477 27.76 -0.13 -34.15
C LEU A 477 26.96 0.36 -32.93
N PHE A 478 26.13 1.39 -33.07
CA PHE A 478 25.34 1.90 -31.94
C PHE A 478 24.39 0.85 -31.39
N LYS A 479 23.75 0.06 -32.26
CA LYS A 479 22.87 -1.05 -31.85
C LYS A 479 23.63 -2.08 -31.02
N GLU A 480 24.81 -2.50 -31.47
CA GLU A 480 25.62 -3.51 -30.78
C GLU A 480 26.24 -2.99 -29.47
N LEU A 481 26.73 -1.75 -29.46
CA LEU A 481 27.27 -1.09 -28.27
C LEU A 481 26.19 -0.91 -27.19
N LYS A 482 24.99 -0.47 -27.58
CA LYS A 482 23.84 -0.35 -26.66
C LYS A 482 23.46 -1.71 -26.08
N LYS A 483 23.31 -2.73 -26.93
CA LYS A 483 23.01 -4.10 -26.49
C LYS A 483 24.07 -4.61 -25.50
N THR A 484 25.35 -4.46 -25.85
CA THR A 484 26.46 -4.88 -24.98
C THR A 484 26.44 -4.12 -23.65
N PHE A 485 26.14 -2.81 -23.68
CA PHE A 485 26.02 -2.01 -22.46
C PHE A 485 24.93 -2.55 -21.54
N GLU A 486 23.75 -2.88 -22.08
CA GLU A 486 22.65 -3.46 -21.31
C GLU A 486 23.02 -4.84 -20.73
N GLU A 487 23.64 -5.73 -21.52
CA GLU A 487 24.04 -7.09 -21.09
C GLU A 487 25.20 -7.12 -20.08
N THR A 488 25.93 -6.01 -19.94
CA THR A 488 27.12 -5.93 -19.09
C THR A 488 26.93 -5.06 -17.85
N SER A 489 25.68 -4.80 -17.45
CA SER A 489 25.35 -3.96 -16.29
C SER A 489 25.90 -4.45 -14.95
N ILE A 490 26.36 -5.70 -14.88
CA ILE A 490 26.98 -6.33 -13.70
C ILE A 490 28.47 -5.98 -13.52
N LEU A 491 29.11 -5.38 -14.52
CA LEU A 491 30.53 -5.04 -14.49
C LEU A 491 30.75 -3.61 -13.97
N ASP A 492 31.87 -3.40 -13.27
CA ASP A 492 32.32 -2.06 -12.87
C ASP A 492 32.65 -1.20 -14.09
N ALA A 493 32.54 0.12 -13.96
CA ALA A 493 32.53 1.05 -15.10
C ALA A 493 33.72 0.87 -16.06
N GLY A 494 34.94 0.72 -15.53
CA GLY A 494 36.13 0.55 -16.36
C GLY A 494 36.09 -0.72 -17.21
N GLU A 495 35.88 -1.88 -16.58
CA GLU A 495 35.79 -3.16 -17.29
C GLU A 495 34.59 -3.21 -18.24
N ARG A 496 33.45 -2.66 -17.80
CA ARG A 496 32.23 -2.56 -18.61
C ARG A 496 32.50 -1.80 -19.90
N MET A 497 33.14 -0.63 -19.85
CA MET A 497 33.38 0.17 -21.05
C MET A 497 34.42 -0.46 -21.97
N VAL A 498 35.40 -1.21 -21.44
CA VAL A 498 36.32 -2.01 -22.27
C VAL A 498 35.56 -3.08 -23.04
N LYS A 499 34.62 -3.78 -22.39
CA LYS A 499 33.80 -4.80 -23.03
C LYS A 499 32.83 -4.22 -24.06
N VAL A 500 32.20 -3.09 -23.74
CA VAL A 500 31.36 -2.32 -24.69
C VAL A 500 32.18 -1.91 -25.90
N ALA A 501 33.32 -1.22 -25.73
CA ALA A 501 34.15 -0.82 -26.86
C ALA A 501 34.66 -2.01 -27.68
N ALA A 502 34.89 -3.17 -27.05
CA ALA A 502 35.33 -4.38 -27.72
C ALA A 502 34.28 -4.97 -28.68
N SER A 503 32.98 -4.84 -28.40
CA SER A 503 31.93 -5.43 -29.26
C SER A 503 31.83 -4.79 -30.65
N ALA A 504 32.33 -3.55 -30.80
CA ALA A 504 32.50 -2.91 -32.11
C ALA A 504 33.44 -3.67 -33.07
N THR A 505 34.32 -4.54 -32.54
CA THR A 505 35.40 -5.20 -33.31
C THR A 505 34.87 -5.98 -34.50
N VAL A 506 33.88 -6.87 -34.29
CA VAL A 506 33.39 -7.77 -35.34
C VAL A 506 32.80 -6.97 -36.49
N ILE A 507 31.97 -5.98 -36.16
CA ILE A 507 31.30 -5.12 -37.14
C ILE A 507 32.33 -4.34 -37.98
N ILE A 508 33.36 -3.78 -37.35
CA ILE A 508 34.41 -3.02 -38.04
C ILE A 508 35.27 -3.95 -38.91
N VAL A 509 35.68 -5.09 -38.38
CA VAL A 509 36.50 -6.07 -39.11
C VAL A 509 35.74 -6.58 -40.33
N ASP A 510 34.50 -7.04 -40.17
CA ASP A 510 33.67 -7.57 -41.25
C ASP A 510 33.48 -6.55 -42.39
N HIS A 511 33.39 -5.25 -42.06
CA HIS A 511 33.34 -4.19 -43.07
C HIS A 511 34.65 -4.07 -43.87
N PHE A 512 35.79 -4.04 -43.18
CA PHE A 512 37.10 -3.81 -43.80
C PHE A 512 37.74 -5.07 -44.42
N THR A 513 37.24 -6.26 -44.09
CA THR A 513 37.73 -7.54 -44.65
C THR A 513 36.67 -8.29 -45.46
N GLY A 514 35.48 -7.73 -45.61
CA GLY A 514 34.37 -8.36 -46.33
C GLY A 514 34.57 -8.42 -47.84
N PRO A 515 33.68 -9.11 -48.58
CA PRO A 515 33.80 -9.29 -50.04
C PRO A 515 33.81 -8.00 -50.87
N ALA A 516 33.33 -6.90 -50.29
CA ALA A 516 33.27 -5.58 -50.91
C ALA A 516 34.42 -4.64 -50.46
N ALA A 517 35.37 -5.13 -49.65
CA ALA A 517 36.50 -4.35 -49.16
C ALA A 517 37.51 -4.03 -50.27
N LYS A 518 38.10 -2.83 -50.22
CA LYS A 518 39.19 -2.42 -51.12
C LYS A 518 40.52 -2.95 -50.56
N GLU A 519 41.48 -3.36 -51.40
CA GLU A 519 42.77 -3.90 -50.90
C GLU A 519 43.52 -2.93 -49.96
N GLU A 520 43.37 -1.62 -50.16
CA GLU A 520 43.96 -0.57 -49.33
C GLU A 520 43.27 -0.41 -47.95
N SER A 521 42.05 -0.92 -47.79
CA SER A 521 41.22 -0.71 -46.60
C SER A 521 41.60 -1.60 -45.41
N ALA A 522 42.43 -2.64 -45.61
CA ALA A 522 42.98 -3.46 -44.53
C ALA A 522 43.96 -2.68 -43.62
N SER A 523 44.60 -1.63 -44.15
CA SER A 523 45.53 -0.78 -43.38
C SER A 523 44.81 0.02 -42.27
N SER A 524 43.52 0.35 -42.48
CA SER A 524 42.66 1.04 -41.51
C SER A 524 42.38 0.23 -40.25
N LEU A 525 42.54 -1.10 -40.30
CA LEU A 525 42.38 -1.98 -39.12
C LEU A 525 43.47 -1.75 -38.06
N SER A 526 44.62 -1.17 -38.44
CA SER A 526 45.66 -0.80 -37.48
C SER A 526 45.20 0.27 -36.47
N SER A 527 44.17 1.05 -36.80
CA SER A 527 43.54 2.04 -35.92
C SER A 527 42.60 1.42 -34.87
N LEU A 528 42.17 0.16 -35.05
CA LEU A 528 41.14 -0.47 -34.21
C LEU A 528 41.51 -0.56 -32.71
N PRO A 529 42.75 -0.94 -32.32
CA PRO A 529 43.12 -0.95 -30.90
C PRO A 529 43.05 0.45 -30.27
N ARG A 530 43.46 1.48 -31.02
CA ARG A 530 43.39 2.88 -30.57
C ARG A 530 41.94 3.33 -30.42
N PHE A 531 41.10 3.08 -31.43
CA PHE A 531 39.66 3.39 -31.38
C PHE A 531 39.00 2.78 -30.14
N ARG A 532 39.19 1.48 -29.91
CA ARG A 532 38.63 0.78 -28.74
C ARG A 532 39.10 1.38 -27.42
N SER A 533 40.39 1.65 -27.30
CA SER A 533 40.97 2.22 -26.07
C SER A 533 40.45 3.64 -25.80
N GLN A 534 40.31 4.49 -26.83
CA GLN A 534 39.80 5.85 -26.69
C GLN A 534 38.31 5.85 -26.35
N VAL A 535 37.51 5.05 -27.07
CA VAL A 535 36.07 4.89 -26.78
C VAL A 535 35.87 4.40 -25.35
N ALA A 536 36.55 3.33 -24.94
CA ALA A 536 36.44 2.82 -23.57
C ALA A 536 36.77 3.89 -22.53
N SER A 537 37.91 4.58 -22.67
CA SER A 537 38.35 5.62 -21.74
C SER A 537 37.36 6.78 -21.67
N ARG A 538 36.93 7.32 -22.81
CA ARG A 538 36.01 8.47 -22.87
C ARG A 538 34.63 8.12 -22.33
N LEU A 539 34.13 6.92 -22.61
CA LEU A 539 32.86 6.44 -22.04
C LEU A 539 32.95 6.21 -20.53
N THR A 540 34.09 5.72 -20.02
CA THR A 540 34.29 5.58 -18.56
C THR A 540 34.24 6.94 -17.89
N THR A 541 34.94 7.94 -18.44
CA THR A 541 34.90 9.32 -17.95
C THR A 541 33.50 9.92 -18.02
N LEU A 542 32.76 9.69 -19.11
CA LEU A 542 31.38 10.16 -19.24
C LEU A 542 30.46 9.54 -18.18
N LEU A 543 30.55 8.23 -17.95
CA LEU A 543 29.73 7.55 -16.95
C LEU A 543 30.04 8.04 -15.53
N ASP A 544 31.32 8.20 -15.18
CA ASP A 544 31.74 8.76 -13.89
C ASP A 544 31.23 10.20 -13.71
N GLN A 545 31.35 11.03 -14.74
CA GLN A 545 30.84 12.40 -14.76
C GLN A 545 29.32 12.45 -14.51
N LEU A 546 28.55 11.63 -15.23
CA LEU A 546 27.10 11.58 -15.06
C LEU A 546 26.71 11.04 -13.68
N ARG A 547 27.38 9.99 -13.17
CA ARG A 547 27.15 9.50 -11.80
C ARG A 547 27.35 10.62 -10.78
N ARG A 548 28.45 11.37 -10.90
CA ARG A 548 28.72 12.53 -10.05
C ARG A 548 27.62 13.58 -10.15
N ASP A 549 27.22 13.95 -11.36
CA ASP A 549 26.24 15.01 -11.59
C ASP A 549 24.83 14.64 -11.07
N TYR A 550 24.45 13.37 -11.16
CA TYR A 550 23.18 12.86 -10.62
C TYR A 550 23.22 12.74 -9.09
N LEU A 551 24.26 12.12 -8.53
CA LEU A 551 24.35 11.87 -7.08
C LEU A 551 24.61 13.15 -6.27
N LEU A 552 25.38 14.09 -6.82
CA LEU A 552 25.69 15.37 -6.14
C LEU A 552 24.70 16.49 -6.48
N GLY A 553 23.65 16.20 -7.25
CA GLY A 553 22.51 17.10 -7.47
C GLY A 553 22.67 18.13 -8.58
N ALA A 554 23.70 18.05 -9.43
CA ALA A 554 23.85 18.93 -10.60
C ALA A 554 22.73 18.75 -11.65
N ARG A 555 22.06 17.59 -11.66
CA ARG A 555 20.85 17.32 -12.46
C ARG A 555 19.53 17.64 -11.74
N GLY A 556 19.62 18.29 -10.58
CA GLY A 556 18.47 18.63 -9.75
C GLY A 556 17.94 17.44 -8.94
N PRO A 557 16.96 17.69 -8.05
CA PRO A 557 16.44 16.68 -7.13
C PRO A 557 15.52 15.63 -7.77
N ALA A 558 14.99 15.87 -8.97
CA ALA A 558 14.03 14.99 -9.65
C ALA A 558 14.37 14.83 -11.15
N PRO A 559 15.55 14.27 -11.50
CA PRO A 559 16.07 14.29 -12.87
C PRO A 559 15.23 13.49 -13.88
N ALA A 560 14.40 12.54 -13.43
CA ALA A 560 13.55 11.74 -14.30
C ALA A 560 12.23 12.45 -14.70
N SER A 561 11.86 13.56 -14.05
CA SER A 561 10.56 14.23 -14.26
C SER A 561 10.25 14.52 -15.73
N ARG A 562 11.26 14.95 -16.51
CA ARG A 562 11.10 15.32 -17.93
C ARG A 562 10.71 14.15 -18.84
N PHE A 563 10.96 12.92 -18.41
CA PHE A 563 10.64 11.70 -19.16
C PHE A 563 9.29 11.09 -18.77
N LEU A 564 8.74 11.52 -17.63
CA LEU A 564 7.46 11.08 -17.10
C LEU A 564 6.34 12.05 -17.48
N ASN A 565 5.10 11.56 -17.53
CA ASN A 565 3.92 12.40 -17.72
C ASN A 565 2.91 12.25 -16.58
N LYS A 566 2.03 11.24 -16.62
CA LYS A 566 0.95 11.08 -15.62
C LYS A 566 1.41 10.46 -14.31
N THR A 567 2.48 9.67 -14.31
CA THR A 567 3.13 9.13 -13.10
C THR A 567 4.06 10.14 -12.41
N ARG A 568 4.42 11.25 -13.10
CA ARG A 568 5.32 12.30 -12.61
C ARG A 568 4.95 12.83 -11.22
N PRO A 569 3.67 13.12 -10.88
CA PRO A 569 3.35 13.70 -9.57
C PRO A 569 3.74 12.82 -8.38
N VAL A 570 3.66 11.48 -8.51
CA VAL A 570 4.07 10.56 -7.45
C VAL A 570 5.60 10.49 -7.34
N TYR A 571 6.31 10.45 -8.47
CA TYR A 571 7.77 10.53 -8.48
C TYR A 571 8.27 11.86 -7.86
N GLU A 572 7.68 12.98 -8.25
CA GLU A 572 8.02 14.31 -7.71
C GLU A 572 7.64 14.45 -6.24
N PHE A 573 6.55 13.83 -5.79
CA PHE A 573 6.24 13.81 -4.36
C PHE A 573 7.35 13.13 -3.56
N VAL A 574 7.86 11.98 -4.01
CA VAL A 574 8.96 11.28 -3.33
C VAL A 574 10.26 12.10 -3.38
N ARG A 575 10.61 12.65 -4.56
CA ARG A 575 11.88 13.36 -4.77
C ARG A 575 11.90 14.77 -4.19
N LEU A 576 10.84 15.55 -4.41
CA LEU A 576 10.76 16.97 -4.07
C LEU A 576 10.09 17.21 -2.72
N THR A 577 8.93 16.58 -2.47
CA THR A 577 8.15 16.83 -1.25
C THR A 577 8.75 16.11 -0.05
N LEU A 578 9.13 14.83 -0.21
CA LEU A 578 9.80 14.07 0.86
C LEU A 578 11.31 14.27 0.89
N GLY A 579 11.90 14.87 -0.14
CA GLY A 579 13.34 15.14 -0.21
C GLY A 579 14.22 13.89 -0.34
N ILE A 580 13.67 12.75 -0.76
CA ILE A 580 14.40 11.50 -0.89
C ILE A 580 15.21 11.55 -2.19
N ARG A 581 16.52 11.73 -2.10
CA ARG A 581 17.44 11.83 -3.26
C ARG A 581 17.73 10.45 -3.89
N MET A 582 18.37 10.47 -5.05
CA MET A 582 19.01 9.28 -5.63
C MET A 582 20.09 8.74 -4.69
N HIS A 583 20.10 7.44 -4.42
CA HIS A 583 21.03 6.82 -3.48
C HIS A 583 22.33 6.40 -4.15
N GLY A 584 23.45 6.53 -3.42
CA GLY A 584 24.77 6.05 -3.82
C GLY A 584 25.91 7.04 -3.62
N SER A 585 25.68 8.18 -2.96
CA SER A 585 26.71 9.22 -2.78
C SER A 585 27.87 8.72 -1.91
N GLU A 586 27.57 7.99 -0.84
CA GLU A 586 28.59 7.38 0.01
C GLU A 586 29.41 6.32 -0.73
N ASN A 587 28.78 5.50 -1.57
CA ASN A 587 29.48 4.53 -2.41
C ASN A 587 30.42 5.23 -3.39
N TYR A 588 29.94 6.32 -4.01
CA TYR A 588 30.72 7.13 -4.95
C TYR A 588 31.97 7.72 -4.28
N HIS A 589 31.83 8.25 -3.06
CA HIS A 589 32.95 8.76 -2.27
C HIS A 589 33.72 7.68 -1.48
N ARG A 590 33.39 6.40 -1.68
CA ARG A 590 34.02 5.26 -1.00
C ARG A 590 34.00 5.38 0.53
N PHE A 591 32.92 5.92 1.07
CA PHE A 591 32.70 6.11 2.50
C PHE A 591 33.79 6.96 3.19
N ALA A 592 34.41 7.90 2.47
CA ALA A 592 35.50 8.73 3.01
C ALA A 592 35.14 9.48 4.30
N ASN A 593 33.86 9.85 4.46
CA ASN A 593 33.33 10.56 5.63
C ASN A 593 32.67 9.63 6.68
N GLY A 594 32.67 8.31 6.47
CA GLY A 594 31.98 7.32 7.29
C GLY A 594 30.62 6.89 6.73
N LEU A 595 30.10 5.77 7.24
CA LEU A 595 28.81 5.20 6.85
C LEU A 595 27.65 5.96 7.49
N GLY A 596 26.64 6.36 6.69
CA GLY A 596 25.44 7.05 7.16
C GLY A 596 25.65 8.53 7.51
N VAL A 597 26.68 9.15 6.95
CA VAL A 597 27.05 10.57 7.16
C VAL A 597 26.55 11.45 6.01
N GLU A 598 26.64 10.99 4.77
CA GLU A 598 26.21 11.76 3.59
C GLU A 598 24.82 11.34 3.10
N ASP A 599 24.44 10.09 3.32
CA ASP A 599 23.14 9.53 2.96
C ASP A 599 22.38 9.01 4.18
N ILE A 600 21.07 9.26 4.18
CA ILE A 600 20.14 8.62 5.11
C ILE A 600 20.08 7.13 4.77
N THR A 601 19.91 6.28 5.79
CA THR A 601 19.72 4.85 5.57
C THR A 601 18.55 4.58 4.62
N VAL A 602 18.67 3.52 3.82
CA VAL A 602 17.59 3.07 2.92
C VAL A 602 16.27 2.91 3.69
N GLY A 603 16.33 2.32 4.88
CA GLY A 603 15.18 2.18 5.78
C GLY A 603 14.57 3.53 6.17
N GLY A 604 15.39 4.53 6.51
CA GLY A 604 14.90 5.88 6.84
C GLY A 604 14.14 6.54 5.68
N ASN A 605 14.64 6.41 4.45
CA ASN A 605 13.94 6.92 3.26
C ASN A 605 12.63 6.16 2.99
N VAL A 606 12.63 4.83 3.11
CA VAL A 606 11.40 4.02 2.98
C VAL A 606 10.39 4.39 4.06
N SER A 607 10.82 4.66 5.29
CA SER A 607 9.96 5.12 6.38
C SER A 607 9.25 6.42 6.06
N LEU A 608 9.92 7.40 5.45
CA LEU A 608 9.28 8.66 5.04
C LEU A 608 8.14 8.44 4.03
N ILE A 609 8.29 7.50 3.10
CA ILE A 609 7.23 7.13 2.15
C ILE A 609 6.08 6.43 2.90
N HIS A 610 6.40 5.50 3.79
CA HIS A 610 5.41 4.77 4.59
C HIS A 610 4.59 5.70 5.48
N GLU A 611 5.23 6.67 6.13
CA GLU A 611 4.58 7.73 6.91
C GLU A 611 3.68 8.59 6.02
N ALA A 612 4.14 8.99 4.82
CA ALA A 612 3.33 9.76 3.89
C ALA A 612 2.09 9.02 3.37
N ILE A 613 2.16 7.69 3.25
CA ILE A 613 1.01 6.84 2.97
C ILE A 613 0.04 6.86 4.16
N ARG A 614 0.55 6.62 5.38
CA ARG A 614 -0.26 6.51 6.60
C ARG A 614 -0.92 7.83 7.03
N ASP A 615 -0.23 8.95 6.87
CA ASP A 615 -0.73 10.28 7.20
C ASP A 615 -1.68 10.84 6.13
N GLY A 616 -1.92 10.10 5.03
CA GLY A 616 -2.78 10.51 3.93
C GLY A 616 -2.17 11.55 2.97
N LYS A 617 -0.92 11.99 3.20
CA LYS A 617 -0.24 13.00 2.35
C LYS A 617 -0.07 12.54 0.91
N LEU A 618 0.19 11.24 0.70
CA LEU A 618 0.29 10.66 -0.65
C LEU A 618 -1.09 10.41 -1.28
N GLN A 619 -2.15 10.23 -0.48
CA GLN A 619 -3.48 9.88 -0.98
C GLN A 619 -4.04 10.96 -1.92
N SER A 620 -3.89 12.25 -1.57
CA SER A 620 -4.35 13.35 -2.43
C SER A 620 -3.59 13.41 -3.74
N VAL A 621 -2.29 13.11 -3.74
CA VAL A 621 -1.46 13.07 -4.95
C VAL A 621 -1.95 11.96 -5.88
N VAL A 622 -2.19 10.76 -5.33
CA VAL A 622 -2.68 9.61 -6.10
C VAL A 622 -4.08 9.85 -6.63
N ALA A 623 -5.01 10.34 -5.81
CA ALA A 623 -6.39 10.61 -6.21
C ALA A 623 -6.47 11.63 -7.36
N ASN A 624 -5.67 12.70 -7.30
CA ASN A 624 -5.62 13.72 -8.34
C ASN A 624 -5.13 13.21 -9.70
N ILE A 625 -4.40 12.09 -9.75
CA ILE A 625 -3.95 11.50 -11.02
C ILE A 625 -5.12 10.85 -11.79
N PHE A 626 -6.13 10.36 -11.06
CA PHE A 626 -7.31 9.71 -11.62
C PHE A 626 -8.51 10.65 -11.81
N SER A 627 -8.36 11.92 -11.42
CA SER A 627 -9.34 13.00 -11.61
C SER A 627 -9.20 13.60 -13.01
#